data_AF-A0A410ME50-F1
#
_entry.id   AF-A0A410ME50-F1
#
_cell.length_a   1.000
_cell.length_b   1.000
_cell.length_c   1.000
_cell.angle_alpha   90.00
_cell.angle_beta   90.00
_cell.angle_gamma   90.00
#
_symmetry.space_group_name_H-M   'P 1'
#
loop_
_entity.id
_entity.type
_entity.pdbx_description
1 polymer ?
#
loop_
_entity_poly.entity_id
_entity_poly.type
_entity_poly.pdbx_seq_one_letter_code
_entity_poly.pdbx_strand_id
1 'polypeptide(L)'
;MESLMKKLNKPLVLITAFSIVGAGSSFTVAPDQAEAKSWKYELGQAENLKYPERIVAGVFKTLRKETRGPLPFSEALLTIDKMNKVEVMDNYLNRTGKKVKPEEIRDIVSQVYGIDLNTISELGAGKQTSAYSDHVFEKVEKGLKADVSVATLMSLSKKEIMDLYWAGFEGQMDGADMRRMINEVFGINLEGIANLEGSGVSLFSKEQWISQYERDLFVVHTGFTDVDVWVYPTEYFKEQTGLTELPQQLKNKLRDLGFSYNDEVDGYYYSNPTGESVPDDFKGKTLGAIIGVANEGYSELK
;
A
#
# COMPACT_ATOMS: atom_id res chain seq x y z
N MET A 1 59.22 20.93 43.18
CA MET A 1 58.80 21.86 44.23
C MET A 1 57.31 22.04 44.05
N GLU A 2 56.54 21.26 44.81
CA GLU A 2 55.87 21.74 46.03
C GLU A 2 54.53 22.39 45.65
N SER A 3 53.38 22.11 46.25
CA SER A 3 53.10 21.39 47.49
C SER A 3 51.60 21.57 47.76
N LEU A 4 50.95 20.45 48.12
CA LEU A 4 50.00 20.29 49.23
C LEU A 4 48.69 21.13 49.22
N MET A 5 47.55 20.46 49.02
CA MET A 5 46.66 19.91 50.07
C MET A 5 45.76 20.96 50.76
N LYS A 6 44.45 20.66 50.78
CA LYS A 6 43.82 20.20 52.04
C LYS A 6 42.47 19.52 51.81
N LYS A 7 42.41 18.28 52.34
CA LYS A 7 41.22 17.49 52.66
C LYS A 7 40.50 18.05 53.90
N LEU A 8 39.19 17.84 53.99
CA LEU A 8 38.43 17.55 55.21
C LEU A 8 37.22 16.67 54.80
N ASN A 9 37.22 15.35 55.00
CA ASN A 9 36.89 14.56 56.21
C ASN A 9 35.49 14.80 56.81
N LYS A 10 34.54 13.93 56.38
CA LYS A 10 33.53 13.08 57.06
C LYS A 10 33.03 13.44 58.48
N PRO A 11 31.80 13.01 58.84
CA PRO A 11 31.70 11.72 59.53
C PRO A 11 30.59 10.77 59.00
N LEU A 12 30.73 9.52 59.45
CA LEU A 12 29.91 8.32 59.26
C LEU A 12 28.86 8.21 60.40
N VAL A 13 27.96 7.22 60.26
CA VAL A 13 27.11 6.55 61.27
C VAL A 13 25.69 7.16 61.35
N LEU A 14 24.57 6.43 61.19
CA LEU A 14 24.11 5.21 61.88
C LEU A 14 23.09 4.43 61.02
N ILE A 15 23.16 3.10 61.09
CA ILE A 15 22.11 2.16 60.68
C ILE A 15 20.99 2.22 61.73
N THR A 16 19.75 2.47 61.30
CA THR A 16 18.56 2.17 62.11
C THR A 16 17.51 1.51 61.24
N ALA A 17 17.09 0.31 61.66
CA ALA A 17 16.03 -0.48 61.06
C ALA A 17 14.69 0.26 61.12
N PHE A 18 13.95 0.24 60.02
CA PHE A 18 12.50 0.44 60.03
C PHE A 18 11.85 -0.76 59.34
N SER A 19 11.44 -1.72 60.16
CA SER A 19 10.36 -2.64 59.83
C SER A 19 9.07 -1.82 59.79
N ILE A 20 8.57 -1.52 58.59
CA ILE A 20 7.18 -1.08 58.41
C ILE A 20 6.47 -2.14 57.59
N VAL A 21 5.77 -3.01 58.32
CA VAL A 21 4.52 -3.60 57.86
C VAL A 21 3.57 -2.41 57.66
N GLY A 22 3.30 -2.07 56.41
CA GLY A 22 2.40 -0.99 56.03
C GLY A 22 1.67 -1.42 54.77
N ALA A 23 0.35 -1.52 54.89
CA ALA A 23 -0.59 -2.04 53.91
C ALA A 23 -0.26 -1.61 52.47
N GLY A 24 -0.26 -2.60 51.57
CA GLY A 24 -0.09 -2.39 50.14
C GLY A 24 -1.21 -1.53 49.56
N SER A 25 -0.96 -0.24 49.44
CA SER A 25 -1.52 0.57 48.36
C SER A 25 -0.67 0.30 47.13
N SER A 26 -1.02 -0.76 46.41
CA SER A 26 -0.59 -0.93 45.03
C SER A 26 -0.98 0.34 44.28
N PHE A 27 0.00 1.18 43.95
CA PHE A 27 -0.15 2.14 42.87
C PHE A 27 -0.38 1.30 41.62
N THR A 28 -1.65 1.08 41.28
CA THR A 28 -2.04 0.54 40.00
C THR A 28 -1.64 1.60 38.97
N VAL A 29 -0.45 1.43 38.39
CA VAL A 29 -0.18 2.01 37.07
C VAL A 29 -1.34 1.54 36.22
N ALA A 30 -2.16 2.47 35.73
CA ALA A 30 -3.32 2.13 34.92
C ALA A 30 -2.85 1.17 33.82
N PRO A 31 -3.50 0.00 33.64
CA PRO A 31 -3.05 -1.02 32.69
C PRO A 31 -2.80 -0.44 31.29
N ASP A 32 -3.59 0.56 30.90
CA ASP A 32 -3.40 1.31 29.66
C ASP A 32 -2.03 2.00 29.53
N GLN A 33 -1.42 2.51 30.60
CA GLN A 33 -0.10 3.17 30.53
C GLN A 33 1.08 2.19 30.56
N ALA A 34 0.95 1.08 31.29
CA ALA A 34 1.96 0.02 31.30
C ALA A 34 1.98 -0.73 29.96
N GLU A 35 0.80 -1.08 29.44
CA GLU A 35 0.67 -1.73 28.14
C GLU A 35 1.04 -0.80 26.98
N ALA A 36 0.70 0.49 27.04
CA ALA A 36 1.11 1.46 26.00
C ALA A 36 2.63 1.64 25.91
N LYS A 37 3.38 1.29 26.96
CA LYS A 37 4.85 1.26 26.96
C LYS A 37 5.41 -0.07 26.43
N SER A 38 4.72 -1.20 26.65
CA SER A 38 5.18 -2.53 26.22
C SER A 38 5.18 -2.69 24.69
N TRP A 39 4.04 -2.49 24.03
CA TRP A 39 3.94 -2.80 22.59
C TRP A 39 4.75 -1.83 21.72
N LYS A 40 4.95 -0.58 22.16
CA LYS A 40 5.81 0.37 21.43
C LYS A 40 7.28 -0.04 21.48
N TYR A 41 7.72 -0.57 22.61
CA TYR A 41 9.05 -1.13 22.73
C TYR A 41 9.20 -2.36 21.82
N GLU A 42 8.23 -3.28 21.86
CA GLU A 42 8.21 -4.45 20.99
C GLU A 42 8.22 -4.07 19.49
N LEU A 43 7.41 -3.09 19.09
CA LEU A 43 7.42 -2.55 17.72
C LEU A 43 8.79 -2.00 17.33
N GLY A 44 9.43 -1.21 18.21
CA GLY A 44 10.75 -0.63 17.95
C GLY A 44 11.91 -1.63 18.02
N GLN A 45 11.64 -2.91 18.35
CA GLN A 45 12.62 -4.00 18.28
C GLN A 45 12.28 -5.01 17.17
N ALA A 46 11.14 -4.84 16.48
CA ALA A 46 10.74 -5.75 15.42
C ALA A 46 11.58 -5.51 14.16
N GLU A 47 12.21 -6.57 13.67
CA GLU A 47 12.94 -6.57 12.41
C GLU A 47 12.07 -7.11 11.27
N ASN A 48 12.34 -6.68 10.04
CA ASN A 48 11.68 -7.19 8.83
C ASN A 48 10.14 -7.04 8.82
N LEU A 49 9.62 -5.93 9.35
CA LEU A 49 8.19 -5.63 9.27
C LEU A 49 7.74 -5.57 7.81
N LYS A 50 6.66 -6.29 7.47
CA LYS A 50 6.04 -6.24 6.13
C LYS A 50 5.57 -4.84 5.74
N TYR A 51 5.19 -4.02 6.72
CA TYR A 51 4.71 -2.65 6.53
C TYR A 51 5.45 -1.66 7.46
N PRO A 52 5.49 -0.36 7.13
CA PRO A 52 6.11 0.64 8.00
C PRO A 52 5.53 0.65 9.42
N GLU A 53 6.35 0.98 10.42
CA GLU A 53 5.95 1.00 11.85
C GLU A 53 4.65 1.76 12.11
N ARG A 54 4.48 2.89 11.41
CA ARG A 54 3.27 3.72 11.50
C ARG A 54 2.02 2.92 11.11
N ILE A 55 2.07 2.14 10.04
CA ILE A 55 0.97 1.30 9.56
C ILE A 55 0.68 0.18 10.57
N VAL A 56 1.72 -0.56 10.98
CA VAL A 56 1.61 -1.65 11.96
C VAL A 56 0.98 -1.16 13.27
N ALA A 57 1.46 -0.02 13.79
CA ALA A 57 0.92 0.59 15.00
C ALA A 57 -0.55 1.03 14.85
N GLY A 58 -0.95 1.47 13.66
CA GLY A 58 -2.33 1.89 13.40
C GLY A 58 -3.28 0.69 13.32
N VAL A 59 -2.90 -0.36 12.58
CA VAL A 59 -3.68 -1.59 12.48
C VAL A 59 -3.80 -2.28 13.83
N PHE A 60 -2.69 -2.37 14.58
CA PHE A 60 -2.70 -2.92 15.94
C PHE A 60 -3.74 -2.25 16.85
N LYS A 61 -3.83 -0.91 16.80
CA LYS A 61 -4.82 -0.16 17.58
C LYS A 61 -6.26 -0.48 17.17
N THR A 62 -6.50 -0.74 15.89
CA THR A 62 -7.82 -1.16 15.41
C THR A 62 -8.15 -2.56 15.91
N LEU A 63 -7.26 -3.54 15.71
CA LEU A 63 -7.45 -4.92 16.19
C LEU A 63 -7.67 -5.00 17.69
N ARG A 64 -6.92 -4.22 18.47
CA ARG A 64 -7.07 -4.15 19.94
C ARG A 64 -8.43 -3.58 20.36
N LYS A 65 -9.02 -2.65 19.60
CA LYS A 65 -10.37 -2.12 19.87
C LYS A 65 -11.46 -3.14 19.58
N GLU A 66 -11.25 -4.01 18.59
CA GLU A 66 -12.21 -5.02 18.16
C GLU A 66 -12.14 -6.31 19.01
N THR A 67 -10.97 -6.61 19.55
CA THR A 67 -10.74 -7.80 20.36
C THR A 67 -11.36 -7.66 21.75
N ARG A 68 -12.12 -8.68 22.18
CA ARG A 68 -12.63 -8.79 23.56
C ARG A 68 -11.56 -9.41 24.45
N GLY A 69 -10.72 -8.57 25.08
CA GLY A 69 -9.67 -9.02 26.01
C GLY A 69 -8.27 -8.55 25.58
N PRO A 70 -7.21 -9.02 26.27
CA PRO A 70 -5.85 -8.65 25.92
C PRO A 70 -5.46 -9.24 24.56
N LEU A 71 -4.86 -8.42 23.70
CA LEU A 71 -4.24 -8.82 22.44
C LEU A 71 -2.72 -8.55 22.54
N PRO A 72 -1.88 -9.59 22.73
CA PRO A 72 -0.43 -9.45 22.68
C PRO A 72 0.02 -8.88 21.34
N PHE A 73 1.04 -8.01 21.35
CA PHE A 73 1.53 -7.39 20.11
C PHE A 73 2.14 -8.40 19.14
N SER A 74 2.83 -9.42 19.64
CA SER A 74 3.35 -10.53 18.83
C SER A 74 2.26 -11.30 18.08
N GLU A 75 1.11 -11.56 18.71
CA GLU A 75 -0.03 -12.22 18.09
C GLU A 75 -0.69 -11.31 17.03
N ALA A 76 -0.81 -10.02 17.34
CA ALA A 76 -1.30 -9.05 16.37
C ALA A 76 -0.37 -8.91 15.17
N LEU A 77 0.95 -8.97 15.36
CA LEU A 77 1.92 -8.89 14.27
C LEU A 77 1.78 -10.07 13.30
N LEU A 78 1.65 -11.29 13.82
CA LEU A 78 1.37 -12.48 12.99
C LEU A 78 0.05 -12.36 12.21
N THR A 79 -0.93 -11.65 12.78
CA THR A 79 -2.21 -11.38 12.13
C THR A 79 -2.03 -10.35 11.01
N ILE A 80 -1.30 -9.26 11.27
CA ILE A 80 -1.00 -8.21 10.30
C ILE A 80 -0.19 -8.74 9.11
N ASP A 81 0.77 -9.64 9.34
CA ASP A 81 1.59 -10.21 8.26
C ASP A 81 0.77 -11.05 7.27
N LYS A 82 -0.30 -11.69 7.76
CA LYS A 82 -1.23 -12.48 6.94
C LYS A 82 -2.26 -11.63 6.20
N MET A 83 -2.45 -10.38 6.61
CA MET A 83 -3.39 -9.49 5.94
C MET A 83 -2.85 -9.09 4.56
N ASN A 84 -3.75 -9.09 3.58
CA ASN A 84 -3.48 -8.46 2.31
C ASN A 84 -3.48 -6.93 2.44
N LYS A 85 -2.99 -6.25 1.40
CA LYS A 85 -2.88 -4.77 1.39
C LYS A 85 -4.22 -4.05 1.57
N VAL A 86 -5.34 -4.63 1.12
CA VAL A 86 -6.69 -4.05 1.31
C VAL A 86 -7.08 -4.10 2.78
N GLU A 87 -6.93 -5.25 3.41
CA GLU A 87 -7.24 -5.44 4.83
C GLU A 87 -6.41 -4.52 5.71
N VAL A 88 -5.11 -4.37 5.43
CA VAL A 88 -4.22 -3.47 6.16
C VAL A 88 -4.64 -2.01 6.00
N MET A 89 -4.90 -1.56 4.77
CA MET A 89 -5.37 -0.20 4.51
C MET A 89 -6.69 0.09 5.23
N ASP A 90 -7.68 -0.79 5.12
CA ASP A 90 -9.01 -0.61 5.71
C ASP A 90 -8.95 -0.61 7.24
N ASN A 91 -8.20 -1.55 7.85
CA ASN A 91 -7.98 -1.55 9.30
C ASN A 91 -7.28 -0.28 9.78
N TYR A 92 -6.28 0.18 9.04
CA TYR A 92 -5.55 1.40 9.36
C TYR A 92 -6.48 2.61 9.33
N LEU A 93 -7.27 2.77 8.27
CA LEU A 93 -8.19 3.90 8.07
C LEU A 93 -9.35 3.91 9.07
N ASN A 94 -9.84 2.73 9.48
CA ASN A 94 -10.93 2.63 10.46
C ASN A 94 -10.55 3.15 11.85
N ARG A 95 -9.25 3.34 12.16
CA ARG A 95 -8.81 3.83 13.47
C ARG A 95 -9.40 5.19 13.87
N THR A 96 -9.68 6.05 12.88
CA THR A 96 -10.19 7.42 13.05
C THR A 96 -11.71 7.54 12.89
N GLY A 97 -12.42 6.42 12.71
CA GLY A 97 -13.88 6.43 12.53
C GLY A 97 -14.29 7.08 11.21
N LYS A 98 -13.64 6.71 10.10
CA LYS A 98 -13.95 7.15 8.72
C LYS A 98 -13.73 8.63 8.40
N LYS A 99 -13.14 9.40 9.33
CA LYS A 99 -12.72 10.80 9.12
C LYS A 99 -11.25 10.84 8.74
N VAL A 100 -10.96 10.51 7.49
CA VAL A 100 -9.59 10.49 6.96
C VAL A 100 -9.48 11.59 5.91
N LYS A 101 -8.44 12.43 6.01
CA LYS A 101 -8.21 13.51 5.04
C LYS A 101 -7.61 12.96 3.73
N PRO A 102 -7.83 13.60 2.57
CA PRO A 102 -7.26 13.16 1.30
C PRO A 102 -5.73 12.96 1.33
N GLU A 103 -4.99 13.83 2.03
CA GLU A 103 -3.54 13.70 2.19
C GLU A 103 -3.15 12.40 2.88
N GLU A 104 -3.91 12.03 3.91
CA GLU A 104 -3.69 10.80 4.67
C GLU A 104 -4.03 9.58 3.82
N ILE A 105 -5.06 9.64 2.97
CA ILE A 105 -5.37 8.57 2.01
C ILE A 105 -4.18 8.36 1.05
N ARG A 106 -3.65 9.45 0.46
CA ARG A 106 -2.49 9.37 -0.44
C ARG A 106 -1.24 8.80 0.26
N ASP A 107 -0.97 9.26 1.48
CA ASP A 107 0.13 8.78 2.33
C ASP A 107 0.03 7.28 2.63
N ILE A 108 -1.18 6.79 2.91
CA ILE A 108 -1.43 5.36 3.19
C ILE A 108 -1.23 4.51 1.94
N VAL A 109 -1.72 4.97 0.79
CA VAL A 109 -1.53 4.26 -0.48
C VAL A 109 -0.04 4.13 -0.78
N SER A 110 0.74 5.19 -0.57
CA SER A 110 2.20 5.14 -0.69
C SER A 110 2.84 4.14 0.29
N GLN A 111 2.46 4.18 1.57
CA GLN A 111 3.06 3.30 2.59
C GLN A 111 2.68 1.81 2.47
N VAL A 112 1.46 1.50 2.02
CA VAL A 112 0.94 0.13 1.96
C VAL A 112 1.18 -0.50 0.58
N TYR A 113 1.03 0.28 -0.49
CA TYR A 113 1.15 -0.22 -1.85
C TYR A 113 2.47 0.17 -2.53
N GLY A 114 3.21 1.15 -2.00
CA GLY A 114 4.38 1.71 -2.68
C GLY A 114 4.02 2.69 -3.80
N ILE A 115 2.75 3.09 -3.92
CA ILE A 115 2.24 3.90 -5.04
C ILE A 115 2.13 5.35 -4.61
N ASP A 116 2.82 6.25 -5.31
CA ASP A 116 2.73 7.68 -5.07
C ASP A 116 1.69 8.36 -5.98
N LEU A 117 0.51 8.60 -5.40
CA LEU A 117 -0.59 9.30 -6.08
C LEU A 117 -0.28 10.77 -6.38
N ASN A 118 0.62 11.42 -5.64
CA ASN A 118 1.01 12.81 -5.95
C ASN A 118 1.83 12.83 -7.24
N THR A 119 2.85 11.98 -7.33
CA THR A 119 3.68 11.83 -8.55
C THR A 119 2.81 11.51 -9.77
N ILE A 120 1.83 10.61 -9.64
CA ILE A 120 0.90 10.28 -10.75
C ILE A 120 0.09 11.51 -11.18
N SER A 121 -0.40 12.29 -10.22
CA SER A 121 -1.13 13.53 -10.51
C SER A 121 -0.25 14.58 -11.18
N GLU A 122 1.00 14.74 -10.74
CA GLU A 122 1.95 15.73 -11.24
C GLU A 122 2.40 15.43 -12.67
N LEU A 123 2.62 14.15 -12.97
CA LEU A 123 2.94 13.71 -14.31
C LEU A 123 1.72 13.78 -15.25
N GLY A 124 0.50 13.71 -14.71
CA GLY A 124 -0.71 13.52 -15.53
C GLY A 124 -0.82 12.09 -16.07
N ALA A 125 -0.16 11.14 -15.41
CA ALA A 125 -0.11 9.74 -15.81
C ALA A 125 -1.43 9.00 -15.56
N GLY A 126 -1.61 7.88 -16.26
CA GLY A 126 -2.76 6.99 -16.11
C GLY A 126 -3.91 7.29 -17.06
N LYS A 127 -5.13 6.91 -16.66
CA LYS A 127 -6.27 6.79 -17.58
C LYS A 127 -6.50 8.10 -18.36
N GLN A 128 -6.30 8.03 -19.67
CA GLN A 128 -6.61 9.10 -20.61
C GLN A 128 -8.05 8.90 -21.08
N THR A 129 -8.99 9.55 -20.42
CA THR A 129 -10.40 9.59 -20.85
C THR A 129 -10.77 10.99 -21.31
N SER A 130 -11.59 11.07 -22.35
CA SER A 130 -12.19 12.35 -22.79
C SER A 130 -13.06 12.99 -21.72
N ALA A 131 -13.56 12.21 -20.76
CA ALA A 131 -14.30 12.67 -19.60
C ALA A 131 -14.20 11.67 -18.43
N TYR A 132 -14.31 12.16 -17.20
CA TYR A 132 -14.56 11.33 -16.03
C TYR A 132 -15.98 10.73 -16.07
N SER A 133 -16.23 9.67 -15.29
CA SER A 133 -17.57 9.10 -15.16
C SER A 133 -18.54 10.06 -14.48
N ASP A 134 -19.84 9.95 -14.77
CA ASP A 134 -20.92 10.73 -14.14
C ASP A 134 -20.84 10.73 -12.61
N HIS A 135 -20.42 9.61 -12.00
CA HIS A 135 -20.23 9.52 -10.56
C HIS A 135 -19.17 10.49 -10.01
N VAL A 136 -18.06 10.66 -10.71
CA VAL A 136 -17.01 11.62 -10.33
C VAL A 136 -17.54 13.05 -10.46
N PHE A 137 -18.28 13.35 -11.54
CA PHE A 137 -18.94 14.64 -11.72
C PHE A 137 -19.86 14.96 -10.55
N GLU A 138 -20.79 14.07 -10.23
CA GLU A 138 -21.77 14.25 -9.14
C GLU A 138 -21.06 14.54 -7.80
N LYS A 139 -19.99 13.81 -7.49
CA LYS A 139 -19.24 14.00 -6.23
C LYS A 139 -18.47 15.31 -6.20
N VAL A 140 -17.84 15.69 -7.31
CA VAL A 140 -17.09 16.94 -7.41
C VAL A 140 -18.02 18.16 -7.37
N GLU A 141 -19.16 18.13 -8.06
CA GLU A 141 -20.19 19.17 -8.01
C GLU A 141 -20.72 19.34 -6.58
N LYS A 142 -21.03 18.23 -5.91
CA LYS A 142 -21.45 18.25 -4.51
C LYS A 142 -20.37 18.84 -3.60
N GLY A 143 -19.10 18.50 -3.82
CA GLY A 143 -17.95 19.04 -3.08
C GLY A 143 -17.77 20.55 -3.29
N LEU A 144 -17.92 21.02 -4.53
CA LEU A 144 -17.84 22.44 -4.90
C LEU A 144 -19.08 23.25 -4.51
N LYS A 145 -20.23 22.58 -4.31
CA LYS A 145 -21.54 23.20 -4.13
C LYS A 145 -21.93 24.08 -5.32
N ALA A 146 -21.53 23.66 -6.52
CA ALA A 146 -21.78 24.34 -7.77
C ALA A 146 -21.71 23.33 -8.93
N ASP A 147 -22.43 23.62 -10.01
CA ASP A 147 -22.34 22.85 -11.25
C ASP A 147 -20.96 23.03 -11.90
N VAL A 148 -20.42 21.97 -12.48
CA VAL A 148 -19.06 21.95 -13.04
C VAL A 148 -19.10 21.50 -14.49
N SER A 149 -18.58 22.35 -15.38
CA SER A 149 -18.42 21.95 -16.78
C SER A 149 -17.35 20.88 -16.94
N VAL A 150 -17.50 20.01 -17.95
CA VAL A 150 -16.48 19.00 -18.32
C VAL A 150 -15.11 19.64 -18.51
N ALA A 151 -15.04 20.77 -19.21
CA ALA A 151 -13.79 21.47 -19.46
C ALA A 151 -13.10 21.94 -18.17
N THR A 152 -13.89 22.43 -17.19
CA THR A 152 -13.37 22.81 -15.88
C THR A 152 -12.84 21.60 -15.13
N LEU A 153 -13.62 20.50 -15.07
CA LEU A 153 -13.19 19.29 -14.38
C LEU A 153 -11.88 18.73 -14.96
N MET A 154 -11.77 18.67 -16.28
CA MET A 154 -10.59 18.17 -16.97
C MET A 154 -9.35 19.08 -16.85
N SER A 155 -9.53 20.34 -16.42
CA SER A 155 -8.42 21.27 -16.16
C SER A 155 -7.83 21.12 -14.76
N LEU A 156 -8.54 20.45 -13.85
CA LEU A 156 -8.07 20.19 -12.49
C LEU A 156 -7.07 19.04 -12.49
N SER A 157 -6.09 19.12 -11.58
CA SER A 157 -5.22 17.99 -11.29
C SER A 157 -6.00 16.85 -10.66
N LYS A 158 -5.53 15.60 -10.82
CA LYS A 158 -6.14 14.43 -10.19
C LYS A 158 -6.21 14.57 -8.67
N LYS A 159 -5.24 15.24 -8.05
CA LYS A 159 -5.25 15.57 -6.63
C LYS A 159 -6.40 16.52 -6.25
N GLU A 160 -6.61 17.59 -7.01
CA GLU A 160 -7.74 18.51 -6.77
C GLU A 160 -9.08 17.80 -6.96
N ILE A 161 -9.20 16.94 -7.97
CA ILE A 161 -10.40 16.13 -8.19
C ILE A 161 -10.65 15.20 -7.01
N MET A 162 -9.61 14.53 -6.49
CA MET A 162 -9.72 13.68 -5.30
C MET A 162 -10.18 14.47 -4.06
N ASP A 163 -9.64 15.67 -3.84
CA ASP A 163 -9.97 16.50 -2.69
C ASP A 163 -11.45 16.98 -2.75
N LEU A 164 -11.92 17.36 -3.95
CA LEU A 164 -13.32 17.75 -4.19
C LEU A 164 -14.28 16.55 -4.11
N TYR A 165 -13.89 15.42 -4.69
CA TYR A 165 -14.65 14.18 -4.61
C TYR A 165 -14.85 13.75 -3.15
N TRP A 166 -13.79 13.80 -2.35
CA TRP A 166 -13.84 13.54 -0.90
C TRP A 166 -14.76 14.51 -0.16
N ALA A 167 -14.73 15.81 -0.53
CA ALA A 167 -15.63 16.81 0.05
C ALA A 167 -17.11 16.51 -0.26
N GLY A 168 -17.42 15.91 -1.42
CA GLY A 168 -18.76 15.42 -1.76
C GLY A 168 -19.28 14.31 -0.83
N PHE A 169 -18.39 13.56 -0.19
CA PHE A 169 -18.69 12.60 0.87
C PHE A 169 -18.81 13.24 2.27
N GLU A 170 -18.78 14.56 2.38
CA GLU A 170 -18.85 15.31 3.64
C GLU A 170 -17.76 14.86 4.64
N GLY A 171 -16.62 14.41 4.10
CA GLY A 171 -15.49 13.93 4.86
C GLY A 171 -15.69 12.58 5.56
N GLN A 172 -16.69 11.79 5.13
CA GLN A 172 -16.92 10.43 5.61
C GLN A 172 -16.89 9.43 4.44
N MET A 173 -15.81 8.68 4.33
CA MET A 173 -15.69 7.56 3.40
C MET A 173 -15.27 6.30 4.15
N ASP A 174 -15.77 5.15 3.72
CA ASP A 174 -15.17 3.88 4.09
C ASP A 174 -14.09 3.43 3.10
N GLY A 175 -13.43 2.31 3.40
CA GLY A 175 -12.34 1.80 2.59
C GLY A 175 -12.76 1.50 1.14
N ALA A 176 -13.97 0.98 0.93
CA ALA A 176 -14.47 0.66 -0.41
C ALA A 176 -14.68 1.91 -1.25
N ASP A 177 -15.29 2.95 -0.66
CA ASP A 177 -15.45 4.25 -1.32
C ASP A 177 -14.10 4.90 -1.66
N MET A 178 -13.10 4.80 -0.77
CA MET A 178 -11.75 5.31 -1.03
C MET A 178 -11.07 4.59 -2.19
N ARG A 179 -11.15 3.25 -2.23
CA ARG A 179 -10.59 2.46 -3.33
C ARG A 179 -11.30 2.77 -4.65
N ARG A 180 -12.62 2.95 -4.63
CA ARG A 180 -13.40 3.36 -5.80
C ARG A 180 -12.96 4.73 -6.32
N MET A 181 -12.86 5.73 -5.44
CA MET A 181 -12.38 7.07 -5.80
C MET A 181 -11.00 7.01 -6.42
N ILE A 182 -10.07 6.25 -5.82
CA ILE A 182 -8.71 6.11 -6.36
C ILE A 182 -8.74 5.48 -7.76
N ASN A 183 -9.57 4.46 -7.97
CA ASN A 183 -9.73 3.85 -9.28
C ASN A 183 -10.33 4.83 -10.31
N GLU A 184 -11.42 5.52 -9.97
CA GLU A 184 -12.10 6.43 -10.90
C GLU A 184 -11.25 7.67 -11.24
N VAL A 185 -10.45 8.18 -10.30
CA VAL A 185 -9.64 9.39 -10.48
C VAL A 185 -8.25 9.09 -11.09
N PHE A 186 -7.59 8.04 -10.62
CA PHE A 186 -6.21 7.71 -10.99
C PHE A 186 -6.09 6.49 -11.93
N GLY A 187 -7.16 5.71 -12.13
CA GLY A 187 -7.12 4.47 -12.89
C GLY A 187 -6.31 3.37 -12.20
N ILE A 188 -6.36 3.33 -10.86
CA ILE A 188 -5.60 2.38 -10.04
C ILE A 188 -6.55 1.46 -9.28
N ASN A 189 -6.55 0.19 -9.67
CA ASN A 189 -7.34 -0.84 -9.01
C ASN A 189 -6.56 -1.44 -7.83
N LEU A 190 -6.65 -0.81 -6.65
CA LEU A 190 -5.96 -1.26 -5.44
C LEU A 190 -6.35 -2.69 -5.01
N GLU A 191 -7.62 -3.06 -5.20
CA GLU A 191 -8.12 -4.42 -4.93
C GLU A 191 -7.40 -5.45 -5.82
N GLY A 192 -7.32 -5.17 -7.14
CA GLY A 192 -6.61 -6.01 -8.09
C GLY A 192 -5.11 -6.09 -7.80
N ILE A 193 -4.49 -4.97 -7.43
CA ILE A 193 -3.05 -4.91 -7.09
C ILE A 193 -2.74 -5.71 -5.83
N ALA A 194 -3.59 -5.68 -4.81
CA ALA A 194 -3.41 -6.48 -3.60
C ALA A 194 -3.40 -7.99 -3.90
N ASN A 195 -4.18 -8.43 -4.91
CA ASN A 195 -4.22 -9.83 -5.34
C ASN A 195 -3.01 -10.25 -6.19
N LEU A 196 -2.09 -9.35 -6.54
CA LEU A 196 -0.85 -9.69 -7.24
C LEU A 196 0.21 -10.27 -6.29
N GLU A 197 0.08 -10.09 -4.98
CA GLU A 197 1.00 -10.67 -4.00
C GLU A 197 1.03 -12.20 -4.12
N GLY A 198 2.22 -12.77 -4.35
CA GLY A 198 2.40 -14.21 -4.56
C GLY A 198 1.89 -14.74 -5.91
N SER A 199 1.38 -13.87 -6.79
CA SER A 199 0.90 -14.27 -8.12
C SER A 199 2.05 -14.65 -9.06
N GLY A 200 3.25 -14.13 -8.80
CA GLY A 200 4.42 -14.26 -9.68
C GLY A 200 4.46 -13.20 -10.77
N VAL A 201 3.76 -12.09 -10.59
CA VAL A 201 3.62 -11.02 -11.58
C VAL A 201 3.94 -9.69 -10.93
N SER A 202 5.01 -9.06 -11.42
CA SER A 202 5.28 -7.65 -11.14
C SER A 202 4.49 -6.77 -12.11
N LEU A 203 4.06 -5.60 -11.64
CA LEU A 203 3.37 -4.59 -12.41
C LEU A 203 4.14 -3.27 -12.35
N PHE A 204 4.63 -2.83 -13.50
CA PHE A 204 5.16 -1.49 -13.71
C PHE A 204 4.13 -0.67 -14.49
N SER A 205 3.73 0.48 -13.95
CA SER A 205 2.72 1.34 -14.57
C SER A 205 2.88 2.76 -14.08
N LYS A 206 2.56 3.76 -14.92
CA LYS A 206 2.59 5.18 -14.54
C LYS A 206 3.98 5.59 -14.00
N GLU A 207 5.02 5.12 -14.68
CA GLU A 207 6.44 5.39 -14.37
C GLU A 207 6.91 4.93 -12.98
N GLN A 208 6.24 3.94 -12.39
CA GLN A 208 6.65 3.37 -11.11
C GLN A 208 6.27 1.90 -10.96
N TRP A 209 6.96 1.21 -10.05
CA TRP A 209 6.56 -0.12 -9.61
C TRP A 209 5.28 -0.02 -8.79
N ILE A 210 4.20 -0.58 -9.32
CA ILE A 210 2.91 -0.69 -8.64
C ILE A 210 2.88 -1.95 -7.76
N SER A 211 3.53 -3.01 -8.22
CA SER A 211 3.71 -4.26 -7.47
C SER A 211 4.98 -4.94 -7.95
N GLN A 212 5.84 -5.35 -7.03
CA GLN A 212 7.07 -6.05 -7.34
C GLN A 212 7.50 -6.87 -6.11
N TYR A 213 7.76 -8.15 -6.32
CA TYR A 213 8.26 -9.08 -5.31
C TYR A 213 9.48 -9.82 -5.85
N GLU A 214 10.37 -10.24 -4.93
CA GLU A 214 11.66 -10.86 -5.28
C GLU A 214 11.55 -12.09 -6.18
N ARG A 215 10.45 -12.84 -6.05
CA ARG A 215 10.18 -14.09 -6.76
C ARG A 215 9.13 -13.96 -7.86
N ASP A 216 8.80 -12.74 -8.25
CA ASP A 216 7.95 -12.55 -9.41
C ASP A 216 8.64 -13.11 -10.66
N LEU A 217 7.86 -13.73 -11.54
CA LEU A 217 8.34 -14.46 -12.70
C LEU A 217 8.25 -13.62 -13.98
N PHE A 218 7.20 -12.80 -14.06
CA PHE A 218 6.89 -12.00 -15.25
C PHE A 218 6.61 -10.57 -14.85
N VAL A 219 7.00 -9.64 -15.71
CA VAL A 219 6.64 -8.22 -15.58
C VAL A 219 5.55 -7.91 -16.59
N VAL A 220 4.49 -7.26 -16.11
CA VAL A 220 3.57 -6.49 -16.94
C VAL A 220 3.97 -5.04 -16.84
N HIS A 221 4.31 -4.44 -17.96
CA HIS A 221 4.65 -3.04 -18.06
C HIS A 221 3.58 -2.33 -18.89
N THR A 222 2.99 -1.26 -18.37
CA THR A 222 2.09 -0.40 -19.14
C THR A 222 2.75 0.94 -19.41
N GLY A 223 2.64 1.47 -20.62
CA GLY A 223 3.16 2.80 -20.90
C GLY A 223 2.41 3.89 -20.15
N PHE A 224 2.94 5.10 -20.27
CA PHE A 224 2.54 6.28 -19.49
C PHE A 224 1.03 6.58 -19.47
N THR A 225 0.37 6.42 -20.61
CA THR A 225 -1.05 6.72 -20.85
C THR A 225 -1.96 5.49 -20.74
N ASP A 226 -1.43 4.35 -20.30
CA ASP A 226 -2.08 3.04 -20.33
C ASP A 226 -2.56 2.64 -21.76
N VAL A 227 -2.02 3.22 -22.83
CA VAL A 227 -2.40 2.88 -24.23
C VAL A 227 -1.77 1.58 -24.69
N ASP A 228 -0.57 1.30 -24.19
CA ASP A 228 0.21 0.12 -24.53
C ASP A 228 0.66 -0.66 -23.29
N VAL A 229 0.90 -1.95 -23.53
CA VAL A 229 1.26 -2.95 -22.52
C VAL A 229 2.28 -3.89 -23.13
N TRP A 230 3.31 -4.23 -22.38
CA TRP A 230 4.21 -5.32 -22.74
C TRP A 230 4.54 -6.25 -21.58
N VAL A 231 4.88 -7.48 -21.94
CA VAL A 231 5.14 -8.58 -21.00
C VAL A 231 6.49 -9.19 -21.31
N TYR A 232 7.31 -9.35 -20.27
CA TYR A 232 8.66 -9.92 -20.36
C TYR A 232 9.03 -10.67 -19.08
N PRO A 233 9.99 -11.62 -19.13
CA PRO A 233 10.41 -12.37 -17.95
C PRO A 233 11.25 -11.51 -17.00
N THR A 234 11.14 -11.75 -15.69
CA THR A 234 12.03 -11.15 -14.69
C THR A 234 13.42 -11.79 -14.74
N GLU A 235 14.43 -11.12 -14.17
CA GLU A 235 15.75 -11.74 -13.98
C GLU A 235 15.68 -13.00 -13.11
N TYR A 236 14.85 -12.97 -12.05
CA TYR A 236 14.61 -14.15 -11.22
C TYR A 236 14.13 -15.36 -12.03
N PHE A 237 13.14 -15.18 -12.92
CA PHE A 237 12.68 -16.26 -13.80
C PHE A 237 13.80 -16.79 -14.70
N LYS A 238 14.60 -15.89 -15.30
CA LYS A 238 15.72 -16.26 -16.17
C LYS A 238 16.76 -17.08 -15.41
N GLU A 239 17.11 -16.67 -14.20
CA GLU A 239 18.07 -17.38 -13.34
C GLU A 239 17.57 -18.77 -12.91
N GLN A 240 16.30 -18.89 -12.52
CA GLN A 240 15.74 -20.16 -12.04
C GLN A 240 15.49 -21.17 -13.16
N THR A 241 15.21 -20.70 -14.39
CA THR A 241 14.80 -21.58 -15.49
C THR A 241 15.84 -21.73 -16.60
N GLY A 242 16.80 -20.80 -16.69
CA GLY A 242 17.71 -20.66 -17.83
C GLY A 242 17.05 -20.12 -19.11
N LEU A 243 15.77 -19.77 -19.08
CA LEU A 243 15.04 -19.23 -20.23
C LEU A 243 15.19 -17.71 -20.28
N THR A 244 15.70 -17.19 -21.39
CA THR A 244 15.84 -15.73 -21.61
C THR A 244 14.54 -15.07 -22.07
N GLU A 245 13.59 -15.85 -22.58
CA GLU A 245 12.32 -15.39 -23.14
C GLU A 245 11.11 -15.96 -22.38
N LEU A 246 9.93 -15.40 -22.61
CA LEU A 246 8.67 -15.96 -22.09
C LEU A 246 8.49 -17.43 -22.54
N PRO A 247 7.89 -18.28 -21.69
CA PRO A 247 7.61 -19.67 -22.05
C PRO A 247 6.61 -19.74 -23.20
N GLN A 248 6.75 -20.76 -24.06
CA GLN A 248 5.95 -20.88 -25.28
C GLN A 248 4.43 -20.87 -25.02
N GLN A 249 4.00 -21.45 -23.90
CA GLN A 249 2.59 -21.43 -23.50
C GLN A 249 2.07 -20.00 -23.27
N LEU A 250 2.86 -19.15 -22.59
CA LEU A 250 2.49 -17.75 -22.36
C LEU A 250 2.53 -16.94 -23.66
N LYS A 251 3.55 -17.16 -24.50
CA LYS A 251 3.65 -16.55 -25.83
C LYS A 251 2.39 -16.79 -26.66
N ASN A 252 1.89 -18.03 -26.68
CA ASN A 252 0.68 -18.39 -27.42
C ASN A 252 -0.56 -17.68 -26.85
N LYS A 253 -0.77 -17.73 -25.53
CA LYS A 253 -1.90 -17.03 -24.88
C LYS A 253 -1.89 -15.52 -25.14
N LEU A 254 -0.72 -14.88 -25.12
CA LEU A 254 -0.58 -13.46 -25.42
C LEU A 254 -0.90 -13.15 -26.89
N ARG A 255 -0.44 -13.99 -27.84
CA ARG A 255 -0.81 -13.85 -29.26
C ARG A 255 -2.31 -13.97 -29.50
N ASP A 256 -2.97 -14.90 -28.80
CA ASP A 256 -4.42 -15.08 -28.88
C ASP A 256 -5.19 -13.84 -28.37
N LEU A 257 -4.56 -13.05 -27.48
CA LEU A 257 -5.07 -11.78 -26.99
C LEU A 257 -4.71 -10.59 -27.89
N GLY A 258 -3.93 -10.79 -28.95
CA GLY A 258 -3.52 -9.76 -29.91
C GLY A 258 -2.14 -9.13 -29.64
N PHE A 259 -1.34 -9.69 -28.73
CA PHE A 259 0.04 -9.26 -28.55
C PHE A 259 0.94 -9.77 -29.68
N SER A 260 1.96 -9.00 -30.00
CA SER A 260 3.03 -9.37 -30.92
C SER A 260 4.39 -9.14 -30.28
N TYR A 261 5.40 -9.91 -30.66
CA TYR A 261 6.75 -9.66 -30.14
C TYR A 261 7.32 -8.38 -30.76
N ASN A 262 7.94 -7.56 -29.93
CA ASN A 262 8.56 -6.29 -30.31
C ASN A 262 10.02 -6.28 -29.81
N ASP A 263 10.95 -6.12 -30.75
CA ASP A 263 12.39 -6.15 -30.49
C ASP A 263 12.89 -4.93 -29.68
N GLU A 264 12.20 -3.79 -29.75
CA GLU A 264 12.61 -2.55 -29.06
C GLU A 264 12.41 -2.65 -27.54
N VAL A 265 11.35 -3.32 -27.11
CA VAL A 265 11.03 -3.55 -25.68
C VAL A 265 11.37 -4.95 -25.20
N ASP A 266 11.96 -5.78 -26.07
CA ASP A 266 12.26 -7.20 -25.84
C ASP A 266 11.12 -7.95 -25.14
N GLY A 267 9.92 -7.84 -25.71
CA GLY A 267 8.71 -8.26 -25.02
C GLY A 267 7.52 -8.50 -25.93
N TYR A 268 6.51 -9.17 -25.39
CA TYR A 268 5.22 -9.28 -26.05
C TYR A 268 4.45 -8.00 -25.81
N TYR A 269 4.22 -7.23 -26.86
CA TYR A 269 3.67 -5.89 -26.87
C TYR A 269 2.27 -5.83 -27.49
N TYR A 270 1.42 -5.02 -26.90
CA TYR A 270 0.09 -4.64 -27.40
C TYR A 270 -0.07 -3.14 -27.27
N SER A 271 -0.65 -2.51 -28.27
CA SER A 271 -1.09 -1.11 -28.23
C SER A 271 -2.54 -1.04 -28.69
N ASN A 272 -3.37 -0.28 -27.97
CA ASN A 272 -4.77 -0.11 -28.34
C ASN A 272 -4.86 0.65 -29.68
N PRO A 273 -5.43 0.05 -30.74
CA PRO A 273 -5.49 0.69 -32.05
C PRO A 273 -6.33 1.97 -32.09
N THR A 274 -7.18 2.24 -31.08
CA THR A 274 -7.92 3.50 -30.98
C THR A 274 -7.08 4.65 -30.41
N GLY A 275 -5.90 4.35 -29.84
CA GLY A 275 -5.07 5.32 -29.12
C GLY A 275 -5.62 5.69 -27.73
N GLU A 276 -6.69 5.04 -27.28
CA GLU A 276 -7.26 5.21 -25.94
C GLU A 276 -6.60 4.24 -24.94
N SER A 277 -6.73 4.51 -23.64
CA SER A 277 -6.26 3.59 -22.62
C SER A 277 -6.88 2.20 -22.79
N VAL A 278 -6.07 1.15 -22.59
CA VAL A 278 -6.49 -0.24 -22.67
C VAL A 278 -7.66 -0.50 -21.69
N PRO A 279 -8.78 -1.10 -22.16
CA PRO A 279 -9.93 -1.37 -21.31
C PRO A 279 -9.61 -2.32 -20.14
N ASP A 280 -10.28 -2.13 -19.00
CA ASP A 280 -10.05 -2.93 -17.80
C ASP A 280 -10.29 -4.43 -18.01
N ASP A 281 -11.30 -4.81 -18.81
CA ASP A 281 -11.55 -6.20 -19.18
C ASP A 281 -10.39 -6.84 -19.94
N PHE A 282 -9.71 -6.07 -20.79
CA PHE A 282 -8.52 -6.54 -21.51
C PHE A 282 -7.33 -6.69 -20.57
N LYS A 283 -7.12 -5.72 -19.66
CA LYS A 283 -6.10 -5.79 -18.60
C LYS A 283 -6.32 -7.03 -17.72
N GLY A 284 -7.57 -7.30 -17.33
CA GLY A 284 -7.97 -8.47 -16.55
C GLY A 284 -7.68 -9.79 -17.26
N LYS A 285 -8.02 -9.90 -18.56
CA LYS A 285 -7.70 -11.09 -19.38
C LYS A 285 -6.19 -11.31 -19.51
N THR A 286 -5.43 -10.24 -19.72
CA THR A 286 -3.97 -10.29 -19.83
C THR A 286 -3.34 -10.80 -18.53
N LEU A 287 -3.67 -10.18 -17.40
CA LEU A 287 -3.18 -10.63 -16.10
C LEU A 287 -3.60 -12.07 -15.79
N GLY A 288 -4.86 -12.43 -16.05
CA GLY A 288 -5.35 -13.79 -15.85
C GLY A 288 -4.58 -14.83 -16.67
N ALA A 289 -4.22 -14.52 -17.92
CA ALA A 289 -3.44 -15.41 -18.76
C ALA A 289 -2.02 -15.63 -18.20
N ILE A 290 -1.37 -14.57 -17.71
CA ILE A 290 -0.03 -14.62 -17.13
C ILE A 290 -0.03 -15.39 -15.81
N ILE A 291 -0.95 -15.04 -14.90
CA ILE A 291 -1.11 -15.69 -13.60
C ILE A 291 -1.44 -17.18 -13.78
N GLY A 292 -2.28 -17.52 -14.77
CA GLY A 292 -2.58 -18.90 -15.13
C GLY A 292 -1.32 -19.70 -15.47
N VAL A 293 -0.45 -19.17 -16.34
CA VAL A 293 0.81 -19.84 -16.69
C VAL A 293 1.77 -19.90 -15.50
N ALA A 294 1.87 -18.84 -14.70
CA ALA A 294 2.69 -18.82 -13.49
C ALA A 294 2.27 -19.93 -12.50
N ASN A 295 0.95 -20.15 -12.34
CA ASN A 295 0.42 -21.18 -11.45
C ASN A 295 0.53 -22.60 -12.03
N GLU A 296 0.28 -22.79 -13.32
CA GLU A 296 0.28 -24.12 -13.95
C GLU A 296 1.69 -24.66 -14.18
N GLY A 297 2.65 -23.79 -14.54
CA GLY A 297 3.98 -24.21 -14.97
C GLY A 297 5.11 -23.89 -13.99
N TYR A 298 4.88 -22.98 -13.04
CA TYR A 298 5.97 -22.37 -12.26
C TYR A 298 5.59 -22.09 -10.79
N SER A 299 4.59 -22.79 -10.24
CA SER A 299 4.14 -22.59 -8.85
C SER A 299 5.27 -22.76 -7.83
N GLU A 300 6.16 -23.72 -8.06
CA GLU A 300 7.28 -24.05 -7.16
C GLU A 300 8.37 -22.97 -7.11
N LEU A 301 8.35 -22.01 -8.03
CA LEU A 301 9.32 -20.92 -8.09
C LEU A 301 8.86 -19.67 -7.32
N LYS A 302 7.65 -19.65 -6.76
CA LYS A 302 7.04 -18.46 -6.14
C LYS A 302 7.06 -18.59 -4.62
#